data_AF-A0A7S2E0F6-F1
#
_entry.id   AF-A0A7S2E0F6-F1
#
_cell.length_a   1.000
_cell.length_b   1.000
_cell.length_c   1.000
_cell.angle_alpha   90.00
_cell.angle_beta   90.00
_cell.angle_gamma   90.00
#
_symmetry.space_group_name_H-M   'P 1'
#
loop_
_entity.id
_entity.type
_entity.pdbx_description
1 polymer ?
#
loop_
_entity_poly.entity_id
_entity_poly.type
_entity_poly.pdbx_seq_one_letter_code
_entity_poly.pdbx_strand_id
1 'polypeptide(L)'
;WSRPRSVVMSFQKDPIEAYIQEDGAAGGGDGSGAVLIQGNGTRPSFEAVCRTLEDILSASGLRRPAKIDFMSVDAEAAEVEIFRAFPFADFDISVINVEVQAKNYYELDTIFVTAGYAKLAVLGGDHVYAKLERPL
;
A
#
# COMPACT_ATOMS: atom_id res chain seq x y z
N TRP A 1 14.41 11.90 -2.91
CA TRP A 1 13.04 11.89 -3.48
C TRP A 1 12.39 13.26 -3.31
N SER A 2 12.85 14.33 -3.97
CA SER A 2 12.44 15.71 -3.66
C SER A 2 11.56 16.41 -4.71
N ARG A 3 11.01 15.68 -5.68
CA ARG A 3 10.06 16.24 -6.67
C ARG A 3 8.87 15.31 -6.86
N PRO A 4 7.63 15.84 -6.91
CA PRO A 4 6.46 15.07 -7.31
C PRO A 4 6.74 14.43 -8.66
N ARG A 5 6.50 13.12 -8.75
CA ARG A 5 6.54 12.39 -10.01
C ARG A 5 5.11 12.06 -10.39
N SER A 6 4.78 12.15 -11.67
CA SER A 6 3.55 11.55 -12.17
C SER A 6 3.86 10.25 -12.88
N VAL A 7 2.97 9.28 -12.69
CA VAL A 7 3.03 7.98 -13.36
C VAL A 7 1.70 7.77 -14.07
N VAL A 8 1.77 7.32 -15.32
CA VAL A 8 0.58 6.88 -16.06
C VAL A 8 0.37 5.41 -15.77
N MET A 9 -0.74 5.08 -15.12
CA MET A 9 -1.16 3.71 -14.88
C MET A 9 -2.14 3.27 -15.96
N SER A 10 -1.99 2.03 -16.44
CA SER A 10 -2.91 1.41 -17.39
C SER A 10 -3.38 0.06 -16.84
N PHE A 11 -4.65 -0.27 -17.04
CA PHE A 11 -5.21 -1.53 -16.54
C PHE A 11 -4.68 -2.70 -17.39
N GLN A 12 -4.04 -3.70 -16.76
CA GLN A 12 -3.34 -4.76 -17.50
C GLN A 12 -4.19 -6.01 -17.75
N LYS A 13 -5.26 -6.24 -16.97
CA LYS A 13 -6.01 -7.51 -16.99
C LYS A 13 -6.94 -7.58 -18.21
N ASP A 14 -6.56 -8.43 -19.17
CA ASP A 14 -7.47 -8.95 -20.19
C ASP A 14 -8.09 -10.26 -19.66
N PRO A 15 -9.43 -10.42 -19.74
CA PRO A 15 -10.44 -9.40 -19.99
C PRO A 15 -10.68 -8.56 -18.73
N ILE A 16 -11.19 -7.34 -18.92
CA ILE A 16 -11.98 -6.67 -17.87
C ILE A 16 -13.20 -7.56 -17.66
N GLU A 17 -13.19 -8.40 -16.63
CA GLU A 17 -14.40 -9.08 -16.15
C GLU A 17 -15.30 -8.01 -15.53
N ALA A 18 -16.03 -7.29 -16.38
CA ALA A 18 -17.14 -6.45 -15.96
C ALA A 18 -18.36 -7.36 -15.82
N TYR A 19 -18.76 -7.64 -14.58
CA TYR A 19 -20.03 -8.28 -14.30
C TYR A 19 -21.12 -7.20 -14.41
N ILE A 20 -21.94 -7.24 -15.46
CA ILE A 20 -23.18 -6.46 -15.50
C ILE A 20 -24.16 -7.22 -14.61
N GLN A 21 -24.37 -6.75 -13.39
CA GLN A 21 -25.50 -7.19 -12.58
C GLN A 21 -26.71 -6.39 -13.06
N GLU A 22 -27.49 -6.95 -13.99
CA GLU A 22 -28.79 -6.38 -14.34
C GLU A 22 -29.74 -6.59 -13.17
N ASP A 23 -30.24 -5.49 -12.62
CA ASP A 23 -31.29 -5.51 -11.61
C ASP A 23 -32.59 -6.05 -12.23
N GLY A 24 -32.82 -7.36 -12.06
CA GLY A 24 -34.15 -7.94 -12.03
C GLY A 24 -34.54 -8.84 -13.19
N ALA A 25 -34.45 -10.16 -12.98
CA ALA A 25 -35.64 -11.00 -12.76
C ALA A 25 -35.17 -12.40 -12.34
N ALA A 26 -35.67 -12.88 -11.20
CA ALA A 26 -35.47 -14.25 -10.75
C ALA A 26 -36.16 -15.21 -11.74
N GLY A 27 -35.40 -15.72 -12.71
CA GLY A 27 -35.83 -16.76 -13.64
C GLY A 27 -34.65 -17.70 -13.89
N GLY A 28 -34.79 -18.95 -13.45
CA GLY A 28 -33.73 -19.96 -13.57
C GLY A 28 -33.30 -20.21 -15.01
N GLY A 29 -32.01 -20.43 -15.20
CA GLY A 29 -31.43 -20.79 -16.50
C GLY A 29 -29.91 -20.82 -16.49
N ASP A 30 -29.37 -22.03 -16.44
CA ASP A 30 -28.15 -22.51 -17.15
C ASP A 30 -26.96 -21.54 -17.33
N GLY A 31 -26.01 -21.60 -16.39
CA GLY A 31 -24.57 -21.75 -16.66
C GLY A 31 -23.79 -20.82 -17.60
N SER A 32 -24.31 -19.70 -18.13
CA SER A 32 -23.64 -19.00 -19.24
C SER A 32 -23.77 -17.46 -19.24
N GLY A 33 -23.72 -16.82 -18.06
CA GLY A 33 -23.92 -15.37 -17.93
C GLY A 33 -22.69 -14.46 -18.11
N ALA A 34 -21.51 -15.00 -18.44
CA ALA A 34 -20.32 -14.17 -18.65
C ALA A 34 -20.19 -13.79 -20.13
N VAL A 35 -20.71 -12.62 -20.50
CA VAL A 35 -20.42 -12.02 -21.81
C VAL A 35 -19.02 -11.42 -21.77
N LEU A 36 -18.07 -12.07 -22.44
CA LEU A 36 -16.73 -11.53 -22.67
C LEU A 36 -16.83 -10.26 -23.53
N ILE A 37 -16.66 -9.09 -22.91
CA ILE A 37 -16.46 -7.85 -23.65
C ILE A 37 -15.01 -7.83 -24.16
N GLN A 38 -14.81 -8.20 -25.43
CA GLN A 38 -13.52 -8.01 -26.10
C GLN A 38 -13.28 -6.53 -26.36
N GLY A 39 -12.50 -5.88 -25.49
CA GLY A 39 -12.14 -4.48 -25.64
C GLY A 39 -11.10 -4.28 -26.75
N ASN A 40 -11.55 -3.93 -27.96
CA ASN A 40 -10.68 -3.45 -29.06
C ASN A 40 -10.30 -1.96 -28.93
N GLY A 41 -10.51 -1.34 -27.77
CA GLY A 41 -10.24 0.08 -27.50
C GLY A 41 -8.92 0.32 -26.76
N THR A 42 -8.39 1.54 -26.83
CA THR A 42 -7.27 1.97 -25.98
C THR A 42 -7.64 1.75 -24.51
N ARG A 43 -6.79 1.00 -23.78
CA ARG A 43 -7.03 0.69 -22.38
C ARG A 43 -7.19 1.98 -21.58
N PRO A 44 -8.15 2.05 -20.64
CA PRO A 44 -8.25 3.21 -19.77
C PRO A 44 -6.92 3.40 -19.03
N SER A 45 -6.52 4.65 -18.90
CA SER A 45 -5.33 5.05 -18.18
C SER A 45 -5.62 6.30 -17.38
N PHE A 46 -4.96 6.45 -16.24
CA PHE A 46 -5.01 7.67 -15.45
C PHE A 46 -3.61 8.08 -15.03
N GLU A 47 -3.45 9.39 -14.80
CA GLU A 47 -2.23 9.95 -14.25
C GLU A 47 -2.36 10.01 -12.71
N ALA A 48 -1.40 9.44 -12.01
CA ALA A 48 -1.31 9.48 -10.56
C ALA A 48 -0.15 10.38 -10.14
N VAL A 49 -0.40 11.32 -9.24
CA VAL A 49 0.66 12.12 -8.60
C VAL A 49 1.22 11.33 -7.43
N CYS A 50 2.49 10.93 -7.52
CA CYS A 50 3.19 10.23 -6.46
C CYS A 50 3.74 11.24 -5.44
N ARG A 51 3.55 10.93 -4.15
CA ARG A 51 4.07 11.69 -3.00
C ARG A 51 4.85 10.75 -2.10
N THR A 52 5.79 11.30 -1.33
CA THR A 52 6.42 10.53 -0.26
C THR A 52 5.41 10.29 0.87
N LEU A 53 5.65 9.27 1.71
CA LEU A 53 4.84 9.09 2.91
C LEU A 53 4.93 10.30 3.85
N GLU A 54 6.10 10.95 3.93
CA GLU A 54 6.26 12.22 4.66
C GLU A 54 5.32 13.31 4.16
N ASP A 55 5.23 13.51 2.83
CA ASP A 55 4.37 14.55 2.24
C ASP A 55 2.89 14.28 2.54
N ILE A 56 2.48 13.01 2.49
CA ILE A 56 1.11 12.58 2.80
C ILE A 56 0.80 12.87 4.28
N LEU A 57 1.67 12.42 5.19
CA LEU A 57 1.47 12.63 6.62
C LEU A 57 1.56 14.11 7.00
N SER A 58 2.46 14.89 6.39
CA SER A 58 2.60 16.32 6.66
C SER A 58 1.37 17.12 6.19
N ALA A 59 0.71 16.67 5.12
CA ALA A 59 -0.53 17.29 4.64
C ALA A 59 -1.75 17.03 5.54
N SER A 60 -1.67 16.07 6.47
CA SER A 60 -2.79 15.71 7.35
C SER A 60 -3.03 16.68 8.52
N GLY A 61 -2.19 17.71 8.66
CA GLY A 61 -2.32 18.72 9.72
C GLY A 61 -1.87 18.25 11.11
N LEU A 62 -1.19 17.10 11.20
CA LEU A 62 -0.59 16.60 12.44
C LEU A 62 0.48 17.57 12.95
N ARG A 63 0.48 17.85 14.26
CA ARG A 63 1.51 18.67 14.91
C ARG A 63 2.79 17.87 15.04
N ARG A 64 3.94 18.45 14.71
CA ARG A 64 5.25 17.78 14.82
C ARG A 64 5.80 17.83 16.26
N PRO A 65 6.42 16.75 16.78
CA PRO A 65 6.50 15.42 16.17
C PRO A 65 5.11 14.78 16.11
N ALA A 66 4.77 14.26 14.92
CA ALA A 66 3.45 13.70 14.68
C ALA A 66 3.35 12.35 15.39
N LYS A 67 2.46 12.27 16.38
CA LYS A 67 2.18 11.04 17.10
C LYS A 67 1.16 10.21 16.34
N ILE A 68 1.50 8.96 16.09
CA ILE A 68 0.66 8.00 15.37
C ILE A 68 0.66 6.71 16.19
N ASP A 69 -0.49 6.35 16.77
CA ASP A 69 -0.58 5.14 17.59
C ASP A 69 -0.42 3.87 16.75
N PHE A 70 -0.95 3.90 15.52
CA PHE A 70 -0.90 2.77 14.59
C PHE A 70 -0.87 3.26 13.15
N MET A 71 -0.01 2.65 12.34
CA MET A 71 0.07 2.88 10.89
C MET A 71 0.12 1.54 10.16
N SER A 72 -0.74 1.35 9.15
CA SER A 72 -0.63 0.23 8.22
C SER A 72 -0.20 0.75 6.86
N VAL A 73 0.77 0.08 6.23
CA VAL A 73 1.23 0.41 4.88
C VAL A 73 1.20 -0.84 4.02
N ASP A 74 0.47 -0.75 2.92
CA ASP A 74 0.37 -1.74 1.86
C ASP A 74 0.53 -0.96 0.55
N ALA A 75 1.64 -1.18 -0.14
CA ALA A 75 2.05 -0.41 -1.31
C ALA A 75 2.58 -1.30 -2.44
N GLU A 76 2.10 -2.55 -2.51
CA GLU A 76 2.34 -3.47 -3.63
C GLU A 76 3.84 -3.60 -3.96
N ALA A 77 4.65 -3.96 -2.96
CA ALA A 77 6.11 -4.14 -3.00
C ALA A 77 6.97 -2.88 -2.84
N ALA A 78 6.38 -1.69 -2.71
CA ALA A 78 7.13 -0.43 -2.61
C ALA A 78 7.52 -0.06 -1.15
N GLU A 79 7.27 -0.94 -0.18
CA GLU A 79 7.46 -0.65 1.25
C GLU A 79 8.92 -0.31 1.56
N VAL A 80 9.86 -1.04 0.96
CA VAL A 80 11.29 -0.80 1.15
C VAL A 80 11.67 0.61 0.72
N GLU A 81 11.26 1.04 -0.48
CA GLU A 81 11.56 2.37 -1.00
C GLU A 81 10.91 3.47 -0.16
N ILE A 82 9.69 3.24 0.31
CA ILE A 82 8.96 4.16 1.18
C ILE A 82 9.72 4.34 2.50
N PHE A 83 10.01 3.24 3.21
CA PHE A 83 10.59 3.31 4.55
C PHE A 83 12.07 3.65 4.55
N ARG A 84 12.83 3.30 3.50
CA ARG A 84 14.24 3.72 3.37
C ARG A 84 14.39 5.25 3.29
N ALA A 85 13.38 5.95 2.75
CA ALA A 85 13.37 7.41 2.66
C ALA A 85 12.57 8.09 3.79
N PHE A 86 11.93 7.33 4.68
CA PHE A 86 11.02 7.85 5.67
C PHE A 86 11.76 8.53 6.84
N PRO A 87 11.42 9.77 7.22
CA PRO A 87 12.11 10.50 8.28
C PRO A 87 11.62 10.07 9.68
N PHE A 88 12.01 8.88 10.13
CA PHE A 88 11.58 8.32 11.42
C PHE A 88 11.81 9.21 12.65
N ALA A 89 12.70 10.22 12.57
CA ALA A 89 12.92 11.18 13.66
C ALA A 89 11.79 12.20 13.83
N ASP A 90 11.01 12.45 12.77
CA ASP A 90 9.95 13.47 12.76
C ASP A 90 8.57 12.89 13.16
N PHE A 91 8.47 11.56 13.20
CA PHE A 91 7.24 10.81 13.42
C PHE A 91 7.40 9.82 14.56
N ASP A 92 6.58 9.98 15.60
CA ASP A 92 6.51 9.10 16.77
C ASP A 92 5.39 8.07 16.52
N ILE A 93 5.74 6.98 15.83
CA ILE A 93 4.81 5.93 15.46
C ILE A 93 4.95 4.76 16.41
N SER A 94 3.90 4.41 17.15
CA SER A 94 3.98 3.36 18.17
C SER A 94 4.01 1.95 17.57
N VAL A 95 3.15 1.70 16.57
CA VAL A 95 3.05 0.41 15.89
C VAL A 95 2.93 0.60 14.38
N ILE A 96 3.68 -0.19 13.62
CA ILE A 96 3.66 -0.21 12.16
C ILE A 96 3.32 -1.63 11.69
N ASN A 97 2.24 -1.76 10.93
CA ASN A 97 1.92 -2.95 10.16
C ASN A 97 2.35 -2.72 8.71
N VAL A 98 3.02 -3.69 8.10
CA VAL A 98 3.51 -3.58 6.73
C VAL A 98 3.27 -4.87 5.97
N GLU A 99 2.74 -4.78 4.75
CA GLU A 99 2.70 -5.94 3.85
C GLU A 99 4.13 -6.29 3.43
N VAL A 100 4.48 -7.58 3.51
CA VAL A 100 5.82 -8.06 3.23
C VAL A 100 5.77 -9.13 2.14
N GLN A 101 6.70 -9.02 1.21
CA GLN A 101 6.95 -10.03 0.19
C GLN A 101 8.13 -10.92 0.57
N ALA A 102 8.14 -12.15 0.05
CA ALA A 102 9.19 -13.13 0.33
C ALA A 102 10.62 -12.64 0.01
N LYS A 103 10.78 -11.58 -0.78
CA LYS A 103 12.08 -11.02 -1.18
C LYS A 103 12.51 -9.77 -0.40
N ASN A 104 11.61 -9.10 0.34
CA ASN A 104 11.89 -7.78 0.93
C ASN A 104 11.93 -7.77 2.47
N TYR A 105 11.61 -8.89 3.13
CA TYR A 105 11.48 -8.93 4.59
C TYR A 105 12.76 -8.60 5.37
N TYR A 106 13.93 -9.12 4.96
CA TYR A 106 15.20 -8.82 5.65
C TYR A 106 15.57 -7.35 5.58
N GLU A 107 15.22 -6.70 4.47
CA GLU A 107 15.53 -5.30 4.29
C GLU A 107 14.63 -4.42 5.15
N LEU A 108 13.33 -4.72 5.18
CA LEU A 108 12.39 -4.05 6.08
C LEU A 108 12.81 -4.24 7.54
N ASP A 109 13.22 -5.45 7.95
CA ASP A 109 13.74 -5.71 9.29
C ASP A 109 14.93 -4.80 9.63
N THR A 110 15.85 -4.63 8.69
CA THR A 110 17.03 -3.77 8.85
C THR A 110 16.64 -2.30 8.99
N ILE A 111 15.69 -1.83 8.17
CA ILE A 111 15.19 -0.45 8.25
C ILE A 111 14.52 -0.20 9.60
N PHE A 112 13.61 -1.08 10.02
CA PHE A 112 12.87 -0.89 11.27
C PHE A 112 13.76 -1.02 12.51
N VAL A 113 14.69 -1.97 12.55
CA VAL A 113 15.60 -2.11 13.70
C VAL A 113 16.53 -0.91 13.84
N THR A 114 17.05 -0.37 12.72
CA THR A 114 17.90 0.83 12.74
C THR A 114 17.12 2.10 13.09
N ALA A 115 15.80 2.12 12.84
CA ALA A 115 14.89 3.18 13.26
C ALA A 115 14.37 3.04 14.71
N GLY A 116 14.85 2.05 15.46
CA GLY A 116 14.49 1.82 16.86
C GLY A 116 13.16 1.10 17.05
N TYR A 117 12.77 0.23 16.12
CA TYR A 117 11.61 -0.64 16.22
C TYR A 117 12.04 -2.11 16.38
N ALA A 118 11.20 -2.91 17.02
CA ALA A 118 11.34 -4.36 17.03
C ALA A 118 10.14 -5.02 16.34
N LYS A 119 10.38 -6.10 15.60
CA LYS A 119 9.32 -6.95 15.06
C LYS A 119 8.63 -7.68 16.21
N LEU A 120 7.32 -7.48 16.33
CA LEU A 120 6.48 -8.12 17.34
C LEU A 120 5.78 -9.38 16.84
N ALA A 121 5.32 -9.37 15.59
CA ALA A 121 4.50 -10.46 15.04
C ALA A 121 4.61 -10.56 13.52
N VAL A 122 4.25 -11.73 13.02
CA VAL A 122 4.01 -12.02 11.59
C VAL A 122 2.58 -12.53 11.48
N LEU A 123 1.75 -11.84 10.71
CA LEU A 123 0.32 -12.11 10.54
C LEU A 123 0.04 -12.39 9.06
N GLY A 124 0.28 -13.62 8.63
CA GLY A 124 0.18 -13.97 7.21
C GLY A 124 1.30 -13.29 6.40
N GLY A 125 0.92 -12.44 5.44
CA GLY A 125 1.86 -11.63 4.65
C GLY A 125 2.35 -10.37 5.37
N ASP A 126 1.76 -10.03 6.51
CA ASP A 126 2.07 -8.78 7.21
C ASP A 126 3.10 -8.98 8.33
N HIS A 127 3.99 -8.00 8.47
CA HIS A 127 4.90 -7.89 9.62
C HIS A 127 4.50 -6.69 10.49
N VAL A 128 4.44 -6.93 11.79
CA VAL A 128 4.11 -5.89 12.80
C VAL A 128 5.37 -5.50 13.55
N TYR A 129 5.67 -4.21 13.59
CA TYR A 129 6.79 -3.61 14.30
C TYR A 129 6.28 -2.63 15.35
N ALA A 130 6.95 -2.54 16.51
CA ALA A 130 6.65 -1.55 17.53
C ALA A 130 7.88 -0.77 17.94
N LYS A 131 7.66 0.51 18.29
CA LYS A 131 8.72 1.40 18.77
C LYS A 131 9.27 0.88 20.09
N LEU A 132 10.60 0.81 20.20
CA LEU A 132 11.25 0.47 21.45
C LEU A 132 11.32 1.70 22.36
N GLU A 133 10.95 1.53 23.64
CA GLU A 133 11.16 2.57 24.66
C GLU A 133 12.65 2.88 24.90
N ARG A 134 13.53 1.91 24.56
CA ARG A 134 14.99 2.03 24.61
C ARG A 134 15.60 1.41 23.36
N PRO A 135 16.41 2.15 22.58
CA PRO A 135 17.12 1.59 21.43
C PRO A 135 18.04 0.44 21.87
N LEU A 136 18.19 -0.56 20.99
CA LEU A 136 19.11 -1.69 21.15
C LEU A 136 20.58 -1.26 21.02
#